data_AF-A0A965UR46-F1
#
_entry.id   AF-A0A965UR46-F1
#
_cell.length_a   1.000
_cell.length_b   1.000
_cell.length_c   1.000
_cell.angle_alpha   90.00
_cell.angle_beta   90.00
_cell.angle_gamma   90.00
#
_symmetry.space_group_name_H-M   'P 1'
#
loop_
_entity.id
_entity.type
_entity.pdbx_description
1 polymer ?
#
loop_
_entity_poly.entity_id
_entity_poly.type
_entity_poly.pdbx_seq_one_letter_code
_entity_poly.pdbx_strand_id
1 'polypeptide(L)' 'MTEANRYRTRGSRRGAGQYDRTYRRLRAELLKGDPCCHWCGAPAQVADHLLPLSQGGTNEATNLVPACYRCNNARARKG' A
#
# COMPACT_ATOMS: atom_id res chain seq x y z
N MET A 1 7.74 -26.67 2.78
CA MET A 1 8.28 -25.37 2.32
C MET A 1 7.17 -24.70 1.54
N THR A 2 6.70 -23.56 2.05
CA THR A 2 5.37 -22.97 1.87
C THR A 2 5.07 -22.44 0.45
N GLU A 3 3.81 -22.60 0.02
CA GLU A 3 3.27 -22.23 -1.30
C GLU A 3 3.23 -20.71 -1.57
N ALA A 4 4.37 -20.12 -1.94
CA ALA A 4 4.45 -18.71 -2.32
C ALA A 4 4.95 -18.53 -3.76
N ASN A 5 4.19 -19.00 -4.77
CA ASN A 5 4.51 -18.65 -6.16
C ASN A 5 3.34 -18.81 -7.15
N ARG A 6 2.23 -18.07 -6.96
CA ARG A 6 1.12 -18.04 -7.94
C ARG A 6 0.66 -16.64 -8.37
N TYR A 7 1.51 -15.61 -8.28
CA TYR A 7 1.20 -14.28 -8.85
C TYR A 7 2.16 -13.85 -9.96
N ARG A 8 2.38 -14.74 -10.95
CA ARG A 8 2.93 -14.35 -12.25
C ARG A 8 1.98 -14.76 -13.38
N THR A 9 1.09 -13.85 -13.77
CA THR A 9 0.50 -13.87 -15.12
C THR A 9 0.31 -12.45 -15.67
N ARG A 10 1.13 -12.16 -16.69
CA ARG A 10 0.81 -11.48 -17.96
C ARG A 10 -0.06 -10.21 -17.91
N GLY A 11 0.58 -9.07 -18.17
CA GLY A 11 -0.10 -7.84 -18.58
C GLY A 11 0.81 -6.62 -18.62
N SER A 12 1.65 -6.51 -19.65
CA SER A 12 2.40 -5.27 -19.92
C SER A 12 1.48 -4.19 -20.48
N ARG A 13 1.17 -3.16 -19.68
CA ARG A 13 0.98 -1.77 -20.12
C ARG A 13 1.50 -0.86 -19.00
N ARG A 14 2.45 0.02 -19.32
CA ARG A 14 3.07 0.97 -18.38
C ARG A 14 1.95 1.66 -17.56
N GLY A 15 2.00 1.52 -16.23
CA GLY A 15 1.15 2.27 -15.28
C GLY A 15 -0.01 1.54 -14.61
N ALA A 16 -0.40 0.34 -15.03
CA ALA A 16 -1.59 -0.34 -14.48
C ALA A 16 -1.31 -1.39 -13.37
N GLY A 17 -0.04 -1.63 -13.03
CA GLY A 17 0.39 -2.90 -12.41
C GLY A 17 0.80 -2.89 -10.93
N GLN A 18 0.58 -1.81 -10.17
CA GLN A 18 1.04 -1.77 -8.77
C GLN A 18 -0.07 -1.96 -7.73
N TYR A 19 -1.33 -1.72 -8.11
CA TYR A 19 -2.48 -1.74 -7.20
C TYR A 19 -3.59 -2.64 -7.76
N ASP A 20 -3.53 -3.91 -7.37
CA ASP A 20 -4.52 -4.93 -7.75
C ASP A 20 -5.90 -4.68 -7.10
N ARG A 21 -6.89 -5.53 -7.41
CA ARG A 21 -8.23 -5.45 -6.80
C ARG A 21 -8.19 -5.60 -5.28
N THR A 22 -7.25 -6.38 -4.77
CA THR A 22 -7.06 -6.60 -3.32
C THR A 22 -6.63 -5.30 -2.65
N TYR A 23 -5.61 -4.62 -3.18
CA TYR A 23 -5.16 -3.32 -2.69
C TYR A 23 -6.31 -2.30 -2.69
N ARG A 24 -7.11 -2.23 -3.77
CA ARG A 24 -8.23 -1.28 -3.84
C ARG A 24 -9.27 -1.52 -2.75
N ARG A 25 -9.62 -2.79 -2.51
CA ARG A 25 -10.52 -3.18 -1.42
C ARG A 25 -9.92 -2.84 -0.06
N LEU A 26 -8.68 -3.24 0.19
CA LEU A 26 -8.00 -3.00 1.45
C LEU A 26 -7.83 -1.51 1.73
N ARG A 27 -7.48 -0.70 0.73
CA ARG A 27 -7.41 0.76 0.86
C ARG A 27 -8.76 1.35 1.25
N ALA A 28 -9.85 0.88 0.64
CA ALA A 28 -11.19 1.38 0.96
C ALA A 28 -11.58 1.04 2.41
N GLU A 29 -11.32 -0.18 2.86
CA GLU A 29 -11.56 -0.60 4.25
C GLU A 29 -10.67 0.17 5.23
N LEU A 30 -9.37 0.29 4.90
CA LEU A 30 -8.37 0.93 5.76
C LEU A 30 -8.64 2.42 5.97
N LEU A 31 -9.30 3.10 5.03
CA LEU A 31 -9.64 4.52 5.09
C LEU A 31 -11.08 4.77 5.55
N LYS A 32 -11.84 3.72 5.85
CA LYS A 32 -13.21 3.85 6.34
C LYS A 32 -13.20 4.44 7.76
N GLY A 33 -14.06 5.42 8.01
CA GLY A 33 -14.22 6.03 9.34
C GLY A 33 -13.15 7.07 9.69
N ASP A 34 -12.58 7.74 8.69
CA ASP A 34 -11.62 8.84 8.84
C ASP A 34 -10.48 8.57 9.84
N PRO A 35 -9.71 7.48 9.61
CA PRO A 35 -8.68 7.07 10.54
C PRO A 35 -7.54 8.08 10.61
N CYS A 36 -6.81 8.03 11.72
CA CYS A 36 -5.60 8.82 11.89
C CYS A 36 -4.41 8.19 11.14
N CYS A 37 -3.54 9.04 10.63
CA CYS A 37 -2.27 8.68 10.02
C CYS A 37 -1.40 7.93 11.04
N HIS A 38 -0.98 6.73 10.69
CA HIS A 38 -0.10 5.89 11.51
C HIS A 38 1.19 6.62 11.92
N TRP A 39 1.70 7.51 11.07
CA TRP A 39 2.97 8.19 11.27
C TRP A 39 2.91 9.45 12.12
N CYS A 40 1.79 10.19 12.10
CA CYS A 40 1.73 11.52 12.73
C CYS A 40 0.39 11.87 13.37
N GLY A 41 -0.61 10.99 13.33
CA GLY A 41 -1.93 11.21 13.92
C GLY A 41 -2.86 12.16 13.13
N ALA A 42 -2.39 12.89 12.12
CA ALA A 42 -3.24 13.71 11.26
C ALA A 42 -4.25 12.86 10.47
N PRO A 43 -5.38 13.41 9.97
CA PRO A 43 -6.33 12.64 9.17
C PRO A 43 -5.65 11.93 7.99
N ALA A 44 -5.92 10.64 7.82
CA ALA A 44 -5.38 9.85 6.73
C ALA A 44 -6.18 10.03 5.45
N GLN A 45 -5.51 9.94 4.30
CA GLN A 45 -6.13 10.02 2.97
C GLN A 45 -5.68 8.90 2.03
N VAL A 46 -4.61 8.18 2.38
CA VAL A 46 -4.01 7.14 1.55
C VAL A 46 -3.64 5.93 2.39
N ALA A 47 -3.52 4.78 1.72
CA ALA A 47 -2.87 3.60 2.28
C ALA A 47 -1.39 3.63 1.90
N ASP A 48 -0.52 3.60 2.90
CA ASP A 48 0.94 3.59 2.75
C ASP A 48 1.48 2.20 3.08
N HIS A 49 2.57 1.81 2.42
CA HIS A 49 3.23 0.53 2.64
C HIS A 49 4.28 0.64 3.76
N LEU A 50 4.18 -0.19 4.80
CA LEU A 50 5.16 -0.25 5.90
C LEU A 50 6.57 -0.57 5.37
N LEU A 51 6.69 -1.63 4.58
CA LEU A 51 7.86 -1.91 3.75
C LEU A 51 7.53 -1.45 2.30
N PRO A 52 8.28 -0.50 1.72
CA PRO A 52 8.04 -0.07 0.34
C PRO A 52 8.10 -1.23 -0.64
N LEU A 53 7.29 -1.18 -1.70
CA LEU A 53 7.29 -2.20 -2.76
C LEU A 53 8.66 -2.33 -3.44
N SER A 54 9.40 -1.23 -3.59
CA SER A 54 10.78 -1.23 -4.11
C SER A 54 11.77 -1.98 -3.22
N GLN A 55 11.44 -2.19 -1.95
CA GLN A 55 12.26 -2.91 -0.95
C GLN A 55 11.67 -4.28 -0.62
N GLY A 56 10.77 -4.81 -1.45
CA GLY A 56 10.18 -6.15 -1.27
C GLY A 56 8.89 -6.19 -0.46
N GLY A 57 8.25 -5.04 -0.22
CA GLY A 57 6.92 -4.99 0.37
C GLY A 57 5.83 -5.67 -0.47
N THR A 58 4.71 -5.99 0.17
CA THR A 58 3.52 -6.60 -0.46
C THR A 58 2.30 -5.67 -0.40
N ASN A 59 1.26 -5.97 -1.19
CA ASN A 59 -0.05 -5.31 -1.11
C ASN A 59 -1.00 -5.94 -0.07
N GLU A 60 -0.46 -6.72 0.87
CA GLU A 60 -1.23 -7.41 1.89
C GLU A 60 -1.67 -6.46 3.00
N ALA A 61 -2.77 -6.77 3.67
CA ALA A 61 -3.33 -5.93 4.74
C ALA A 61 -2.32 -5.67 5.87
N THR A 62 -1.45 -6.64 6.15
CA THR A 62 -0.38 -6.57 7.15
C THR A 62 0.71 -5.54 6.80
N ASN A 63 0.86 -5.18 5.52
CA ASN A 63 1.84 -4.20 5.06
C ASN A 63 1.22 -2.82 4.77
N LEU A 64 -0.09 -2.64 4.98
CA LEU A 64 -0.78 -1.37 4.67
C LEU A 64 -1.19 -0.65 5.96
N VAL A 65 -0.91 0.65 6.03
CA VAL A 65 -1.33 1.53 7.11
C VAL A 65 -2.02 2.80 6.59
N PRO A 66 -2.98 3.37 7.34
CA PRO A 66 -3.55 4.66 6.97
C PRO A 66 -2.48 5.74 7.12
N ALA A 67 -2.33 6.59 6.13
CA ALA A 67 -1.36 7.68 6.13
C ALA A 67 -1.93 8.96 5.55
N CYS A 68 -1.38 10.09 5.98
CA CYS A 68 -1.62 11.36 5.33
C CYS A 68 -0.71 11.54 4.11
N TYR A 69 -1.12 12.36 3.14
CA TYR A 69 -0.32 12.62 1.93
C TYR A 69 1.11 13.09 2.24
N ARG A 70 1.27 13.93 3.26
CA ARG A 70 2.58 14.47 3.67
C ARG A 70 3.53 13.35 4.08
N CYS A 71 3.10 12.45 4.96
CA CYS A 71 3.92 11.35 5.45
C CYS A 71 4.19 10.31 4.35
N ASN A 72 3.17 9.95 3.57
CA ASN A 72 3.32 9.03 2.44
C ASN A 72 4.37 9.54 1.44
N ASN A 73 4.29 10.82 1.04
CA ASN A 73 5.25 11.41 0.11
C ASN A 73 6.66 11.52 0.70
N ALA A 74 6.78 11.82 2.00
CA ALA A 74 8.07 11.88 2.67
C ALA A 74 8.77 10.52 2.71
N ARG A 75 8.02 9.42 2.84
CA ARG A 75 8.56 8.05 2.81
C ARG A 75 8.89 7.59 1.39
N ALA A 76 8.07 7.94 0.40
CA ALA A 76 8.34 7.62 -1.00
C ALA A 76 9.65 8.26 -1.53
N ARG A 77 10.10 9.37 -0.94
CA ARG A 77 11.37 10.04 -1.28
C ARG A 77 12.62 9.42 -0.66
N LYS A 78 12.48 8.50 0.30
CA LYS A 78 13.63 7.86 0.97
C LYS A 78 14.14 6.61 0.23
N GLY A 79 13.98 6.58 -1.10
CA GLY A 79 14.38 5.48 -1.98
C GLY A 79 15.59 5.84 -2.81
#